data_AF-A0AAQ1JVM4-F1
#
_entry.id   AF-A0AAQ1JVM4-F1
#
_cell.length_a   1.000
_cell.length_b   1.000
_cell.length_c   1.000
_cell.angle_alpha   90.00
_cell.angle_beta   90.00
_cell.angle_gamma   90.00
#
_symmetry.space_group_name_H-M   'P 1'
#
loop_
_entity.id
_entity.type
_entity.pdbx_description
1 polymer ?
#
loop_
_entity_poly.entity_id
_entity_poly.type
_entity_poly.pdbx_seq_one_letter_code
_entity_poly.pdbx_strand_id
1 'polypeptide(L)' 'MWDAQLTLRALPAVGLPGLVVSTGMVNDVPVGVQIVAGHYREDLCLLAGKAIEARGAPPSPIDPAA' A
#
# COMPACT_ATOMS: atom_id res chain seq x y z
N MET A 1 -19.10 -2.12 -12.53
CA MET A 1 -17.76 -2.73 -12.71
C MET A 1 -16.65 -1.69 -12.52
N TRP A 2 -16.79 -0.48 -13.07
CA TRP A 2 -15.76 0.56 -12.99
C TRP A 2 -15.59 1.19 -11.59
N ASP A 3 -16.66 1.23 -10.78
CA ASP A 3 -16.62 1.82 -9.43
C ASP A 3 -15.70 1.09 -8.46
N ALA A 4 -15.59 -0.24 -8.57
CA ALA A 4 -14.74 -1.05 -7.71
C ALA A 4 -13.24 -0.76 -7.87
N GLN A 5 -12.84 -0.11 -8.98
CA GLN A 5 -11.45 0.23 -9.29
C GLN A 5 -11.14 1.71 -9.04
N LEU A 6 -12.07 2.45 -8.43
CA LEU A 6 -11.93 3.89 -8.22
C LEU A 6 -10.67 4.24 -7.43
N THR A 7 -10.33 3.51 -6.37
CA THR A 7 -9.13 3.79 -5.56
C THR A 7 -7.83 3.62 -6.35
N LEU A 8 -7.78 2.65 -7.28
CA LEU A 8 -6.61 2.41 -8.12
C LEU A 8 -6.50 3.40 -9.29
N ARG A 9 -7.62 3.99 -9.73
CA ARG A 9 -7.64 4.89 -10.90
C ARG A 9 -7.74 6.36 -10.55
N ALA A 10 -8.65 6.72 -9.67
CA ALA A 10 -8.96 8.12 -9.38
C ALA A 10 -7.77 8.82 -8.72
N LEU A 11 -7.10 8.16 -7.76
CA LEU A 11 -5.99 8.75 -7.02
C LEU A 11 -4.80 9.12 -7.93
N PRO A 12 -4.31 8.24 -8.82
CA PRO A 12 -3.32 8.65 -9.82
C PRO A 12 -3.85 9.69 -10.80
N ALA A 13 -5.12 9.60 -11.22
CA ALA A 13 -5.69 10.53 -12.19
C ALA A 13 -5.74 11.98 -11.67
N VAL A 14 -5.89 12.18 -10.35
CA VAL A 14 -5.83 13.51 -9.73
C VAL A 14 -4.44 13.86 -9.17
N GLY A 15 -3.43 13.02 -9.41
CA GLY A 15 -2.04 13.27 -8.99
C GLY A 15 -1.81 13.20 -7.48
N LEU A 16 -2.61 12.43 -6.74
CA LEU A 16 -2.40 12.25 -5.30
C LEU A 16 -1.30 11.19 -5.06
N PRO A 17 -0.34 11.48 -4.17
CA PRO A 17 0.68 10.50 -3.79
C PRO A 17 0.06 9.32 -3.04
N GLY A 18 0.57 8.13 -3.32
CA GLY A 18 0.17 6.90 -2.63
C GLY A 18 1.33 5.96 -2.38
N LEU A 19 1.24 5.20 -1.29
CA LEU A 19 2.19 4.14 -0.94
C LEU A 19 1.40 2.90 -0.51
N VAL A 20 1.74 1.74 -1.07
CA VAL A 20 1.18 0.46 -0.64
C VAL A 20 2.20 -0.24 0.24
N VAL A 21 1.74 -0.73 1.40
CA VAL A 21 2.56 -1.52 2.32
C VAL A 21 1.86 -2.83 2.67
N SER A 22 2.63 -3.90 2.74
CA SER A 22 2.17 -5.17 3.31
C SER A 22 2.16 -5.06 4.83
N THR A 23 1.15 -5.66 5.46
CA THR A 23 0.92 -5.54 6.92
C THR A 23 0.89 -6.88 7.64
N GLY A 24 0.87 -7.99 6.89
CA GLY A 24 0.88 -9.33 7.44
C GLY A 24 0.16 -10.32 6.52
N MET A 25 -0.30 -11.42 7.12
CA MET A 25 -1.09 -12.46 6.47
C MET A 25 -2.40 -12.64 7.23
N VAL A 26 -3.46 -12.94 6.50
CA VAL A 26 -4.69 -13.50 7.06
C VAL A 26 -4.84 -14.90 6.47
N ASN A 27 -4.68 -15.92 7.31
CA ASN A 27 -4.41 -17.29 6.87
C ASN A 27 -3.16 -17.30 5.97
N ASP A 28 -3.28 -17.79 4.74
CA ASP A 28 -2.19 -17.86 3.74
C ASP A 28 -2.26 -16.75 2.68
N VAL A 29 -3.03 -15.68 2.95
CA VAL A 29 -3.23 -14.57 1.99
C VAL A 29 -2.54 -13.31 2.50
N PRO A 30 -1.64 -12.67 1.71
CA PRO A 30 -1.01 -11.42 2.10
C PRO A 30 -2.04 -10.29 2.12
N VAL A 31 -1.99 -9.49 3.18
CA VAL A 31 -2.84 -8.30 3.33
C VAL A 31 -2.00 -7.05 3.50
N GLY A 32 -2.51 -5.95 2.99
CA GLY A 32 -1.85 -4.66 3.03
C GLY A 32 -2.85 -3.51 3.04
N VAL A 33 -2.30 -2.31 3.12
CA VAL A 33 -3.07 -1.07 3.07
C VAL A 33 -2.48 -0.12 2.02
N GLN A 34 -3.34 0.72 1.44
CA GLN A 34 -2.94 1.82 0.59
C GLN A 34 -3.01 3.12 1.40
N ILE A 35 -1.86 3.78 1.55
CA ILE A 35 -1.72 5.09 2.18
C ILE A 35 -1.85 6.14 1.06
N VAL A 36 -2.59 7.21 1.33
CA VAL A 36 -2.79 8.32 0.41
C VAL A 36 -2.55 9.61 1.17
N ALA A 37 -1.79 10.53 0.59
CA ALA A 37 -1.58 11.85 1.16
C ALA A 37 -2.08 12.94 0.20
N GLY A 38 -2.10 14.19 0.67
CA GLY A 38 -2.38 15.36 -0.17
C GLY A 38 -1.27 15.60 -1.19
N HIS A 39 -1.50 16.49 -2.16
CA HIS A 39 -0.52 16.84 -3.20
C HIS A 39 0.85 17.21 -2.62
N TYR A 40 1.91 16.70 -3.26
CA TYR A 40 3.31 16.96 -2.93
C TYR A 40 3.74 16.52 -1.52
N ARG A 41 2.98 15.59 -0.91
CA ARG A 41 3.24 15.06 0.44
C ARG A 41 3.69 13.60 0.44
N GLU A 42 4.55 13.23 -0.50
CA GLU A 42 5.21 11.92 -0.54
C GLU A 42 5.99 11.65 0.76
N ASP A 43 6.47 12.72 1.43
CA ASP A 43 7.08 12.66 2.75
C ASP A 43 6.17 11.97 3.78
N LEU A 44 4.87 12.29 3.79
CA LEU A 44 3.91 11.69 4.71
C LEU A 44 3.67 10.22 4.41
N CYS A 45 3.55 9.87 3.13
CA CYS A 45 3.41 8.47 2.71
C CYS A 45 4.62 7.66 3.21
N LEU A 46 5.83 8.16 3.00
CA LEU A 46 7.06 7.48 3.45
C LEU A 46 7.20 7.44 4.97
N LEU A 47 6.82 8.50 5.69
CA LEU A 47 6.80 8.52 7.15
C LEU A 47 5.83 7.49 7.72
N ALA A 48 4.62 7.41 7.16
CA ALA A 48 3.63 6.40 7.54
C ALA A 48 4.12 4.99 7.22
N GLY A 49 4.74 4.79 6.05
CA GLY A 49 5.36 3.52 5.66
C GLY A 49 6.42 3.06 6.66
N LYS A 50 7.35 3.95 7.04
CA LYS A 50 8.36 3.66 8.08
C LYS A 50 7.74 3.34 9.44
N ALA A 51 6.68 4.06 9.82
CA ALA A 51 5.98 3.79 11.08
C ALA A 51 5.27 2.44 11.09
N ILE A 52 4.81 1.96 9.94
CA ILE A 52 4.21 0.62 9.78
C ILE A 52 5.31 -0.45 9.81
N GLU A 53 6.38 -0.26 9.03
CA GLU A 53 7.54 -1.17 9.01
C GLU A 53 8.16 -1.36 10.41
N ALA A 54 8.26 -0.30 11.20
CA ALA A 54 8.80 -0.35 12.56
C ALA A 54 7.97 -1.21 13.54
N ARG A 55 6.74 -1.57 13.19
CA ARG A 55 5.89 -2.48 14.00
C ARG A 55 6.10 -3.96 13.65
N GLY A 56 6.91 -4.26 12.64
CA GLY A 56 7.24 -5.60 12.21
C GLY A 56 7.28 -5.69 10.68
N ALA A 57 8.14 -6.57 10.16
CA ALA A 57 8.18 -6.85 8.73
C ALA A 57 7.04 -7.82 8.37
N PRO A 58 6.23 -7.51 7.33
CA PRO A 58 5.31 -8.48 6.77
C PRO A 58 6.09 -9.68 6.24
N PRO A 59 5.49 -10.88 6.22
CA PRO A 59 6.18 -12.06 5.71
C PRO A 59 6.60 -11.85 4.26
N SER A 60 7.77 -12.41 3.94
CA SER A 60 8.32 -12.35 2.59
C SER A 60 7.31 -12.89 1.59
N PRO A 61 7.15 -12.26 0.41
CA PRO A 61 6.45 -12.90 -0.70
C PRO A 61 6.99 -14.31 -0.92
N ILE A 62 6.10 -15.21 -1.36
CA ILE A 62 6.52 -16.56 -1.74
C ILE A 62 7.51 -16.48 -2.90
N ASP A 63 8.51 -17.37 -2.92
CA ASP A 63 9.33 -17.56 -4.12
C ASP A 63 8.41 -18.09 -5.24
N PRO A 64 8.41 -17.46 -6.44
CA PRO A 64 7.62 -17.96 -7.55
C PRO A 64 8.15 -19.35 -7.95
N ALA A 65 7.28 -20.34 -7.94
CA ALA A 65 7.58 -21.64 -8.53
C ALA A 65 7.73 -21.50 -10.06
N ALA A 66 8.68 -22.26 -10.63
CA ALA A 66 8.92 -22.30 -12.08
C ALA A 66 7.72 -22.88 -12.86
#